data_AF-A0AB37QTF8-F1
#
_entry.id   AF-A0AB37QTF8-F1
#
_cell.length_a   1.000
_cell.length_b   1.000
_cell.length_c   1.000
_cell.angle_alpha   90.00
_cell.angle_beta   90.00
_cell.angle_gamma   90.00
#
_symmetry.space_group_name_H-M   'P 1'
#
loop_
_entity.id
_entity.type
_entity.pdbx_description
1 polymer ?
#
loop_
_entity_poly.entity_id
_entity_poly.type
_entity_poly.pdbx_seq_one_letter_code
_entity_poly.pdbx_strand_id
1 'polypeptide(L)'
;MTRGVVEALRSEHDQDILAKRLASELALSDVLGKALLLQRTLFTGSKEPNIAANDVAQQAVSQQNNNLQQEIDNLKTELDMRRNLASNSPTAILQRAQIRKDGSKGIFQGDPTPDRLDQLQNPAKGNAP
;
A
#
# COMPACT_ATOMS: atom_id res chain seq x y z
N MET A 1 -6.58 18.52 -6.86
CA MET A 1 -7.02 17.14 -6.56
C MET A 1 -8.51 17.06 -6.78
N THR A 2 -8.93 16.49 -7.91
CA THR A 2 -10.32 16.55 -8.38
C THR A 2 -11.24 15.65 -7.56
N ARG A 3 -12.41 16.21 -7.22
CA ARG A 3 -13.51 15.63 -6.42
C ARG A 3 -13.87 14.19 -6.79
N GLY A 4 -13.67 13.80 -8.06
CA GLY A 4 -13.90 12.45 -8.57
C GLY A 4 -13.00 11.36 -7.99
N VAL A 5 -11.80 11.66 -7.47
CA VAL A 5 -10.93 10.65 -6.80
C VAL A 5 -11.41 10.36 -5.38
N VAL A 6 -12.03 11.35 -4.71
CA VAL A 6 -12.63 11.20 -3.39
C VAL A 6 -13.95 10.41 -3.49
N GLU A 7 -14.72 10.60 -4.56
CA GLU A 7 -15.96 9.86 -4.81
C GLU A 7 -15.75 8.42 -5.28
N ALA A 8 -14.63 8.10 -5.94
CA ALA A 8 -14.28 6.72 -6.33
C ALA A 8 -13.91 5.81 -5.14
N LEU A 9 -13.59 6.38 -3.97
CA LEU A 9 -13.26 5.65 -2.73
C LEU A 9 -14.44 5.58 -1.74
N ARG A 10 -15.63 6.04 -2.14
CA ARG A 10 -16.83 6.17 -1.29
C ARG A 10 -17.80 5.00 -1.46
N SER A 11 -17.30 3.78 -1.62
CA SER A 11 -18.08 2.58 -1.30
C SER A 11 -17.61 2.05 0.06
N GLU A 12 -18.58 1.72 0.89
CA GLU A 12 -18.54 1.50 2.34
C GLU A 12 -17.49 0.49 2.87
N HIS A 13 -16.81 -0.25 1.98
CA HIS A 13 -15.89 -1.33 2.32
C HIS A 13 -14.42 -0.90 2.53
N ASP A 14 -13.96 0.15 1.84
CA ASP A 14 -12.52 0.51 1.81
C ASP A 14 -12.14 1.68 2.75
N GLN A 15 -13.12 2.34 3.38
CA GLN A 15 -12.87 3.51 4.24
C GLN A 15 -11.98 3.19 5.45
N ASP A 16 -12.20 2.07 6.13
CA ASP A 16 -11.39 1.69 7.29
C ASP A 16 -9.92 1.42 6.91
N ILE A 17 -9.70 0.80 5.75
CA ILE A 17 -8.37 0.54 5.20
C ILE A 17 -7.66 1.86 4.85
N LEU A 18 -8.36 2.79 4.21
CA LEU A 18 -7.82 4.11 3.87
C LEU A 18 -7.53 4.94 5.13
N ALA A 19 -8.42 4.92 6.12
CA ALA A 19 -8.24 5.61 7.39
C ALA A 19 -7.03 5.06 8.16
N LYS A 20 -6.87 3.73 8.23
CA LYS A 20 -5.70 3.08 8.85
C LYS A 20 -4.40 3.42 8.13
N ARG A 21 -4.43 3.48 6.80
CA ARG A 21 -3.26 3.89 5.98
C ARG A 21 -2.89 5.34 6.23
N LEU A 22 -3.85 6.25 6.16
CA LEU A 22 -3.62 7.67 6.43
C LEU A 22 -3.11 7.89 7.86
N ALA A 23 -3.69 7.22 8.86
CA ALA A 23 -3.21 7.26 10.23
C ALA A 23 -1.77 6.76 10.33
N SER A 24 -1.42 5.70 9.61
CA SER A 24 -0.06 5.15 9.57
C SER A 24 0.94 6.08 8.89
N GLU A 25 0.55 6.78 7.81
CA GLU A 25 1.39 7.80 7.16
C GLU A 25 1.57 9.05 8.03
N LEU A 26 0.51 9.48 8.72
CA LEU A 26 0.53 10.60 9.64
C LEU A 26 1.43 10.29 10.84
N ALA A 27 1.31 9.10 11.42
CA ALA A 27 2.17 8.65 12.51
C ALA A 27 3.65 8.64 12.10
N LEU A 28 3.97 8.14 10.90
CA LEU A 28 5.34 8.16 10.39
C LEU A 28 5.85 9.59 10.16
N SER A 29 4.99 10.49 9.66
CA SER A 29 5.32 11.90 9.48
C SER A 29 5.59 12.61 10.81
N ASP A 30 4.82 12.30 11.86
CA ASP A 30 5.04 12.81 13.22
C ASP A 30 6.37 12.32 13.80
N VAL A 31 6.70 11.04 13.64
CA VAL A 31 7.99 10.47 14.07
C VAL A 31 9.15 11.13 13.32
N LEU A 32 9.05 11.33 12.01
CA LEU A 32 10.05 12.05 11.23
C LEU A 32 10.24 13.49 11.73
N GLY A 33 9.15 14.19 12.06
CA GLY A 33 9.20 15.53 12.67
C GLY A 33 9.94 15.54 14.01
N LYS A 34 9.66 14.55 14.87
CA LYS A 34 10.35 14.38 16.16
C LYS A 34 11.84 14.06 15.99
N ALA A 35 12.19 13.23 15.01
CA ALA A 35 13.59 12.91 14.70
C ALA A 35 14.37 14.15 14.23
N LEU A 36 13.77 14.97 13.37
CA LEU A 36 14.37 16.24 12.92
C LEU A 36 14.54 17.24 14.09
N LEU A 37 13.57 17.32 15.00
CA LEU A 37 13.69 18.13 16.20
C LEU A 37 14.83 17.64 17.11
N LEU A 38 14.93 16.32 17.30
CA LEU A 38 16.01 15.70 18.07
C LEU A 38 17.37 15.99 17.44
N GLN A 39 17.49 15.90 16.11
CA GLN A 39 18.74 16.21 15.39
C GLN A 39 19.18 17.65 15.66
N ARG A 40 18.24 18.61 15.57
CA ARG A 40 18.53 20.00 15.88
C ARG A 40 18.92 20.20 17.35
N THR A 41 18.28 19.48 18.26
CA THR A 41 18.57 19.52 19.69
C THR A 41 19.98 18.99 19.99
N LEU A 42 20.37 17.86 19.39
CA LEU A 42 21.72 17.29 19.53
C LEU A 42 22.78 18.21 18.92
N PHE A 43 22.51 18.83 17.77
CA PHE A 43 23.42 19.80 17.17
C PHE A 43 23.57 21.08 18.01
N THR A 44 22.52 21.56 18.65
CA THR A 44 22.64 22.66 19.61
C THR A 44 23.36 22.21 20.88
N GLY A 45 23.08 21.01 21.38
CA GLY A 45 23.75 20.43 22.55
C GLY A 45 25.25 20.22 22.34
N SER A 46 25.70 19.90 21.13
CA SER A 46 27.13 19.79 20.84
C SER A 46 27.88 21.13 20.95
N LYS A 47 27.18 22.26 20.89
CA LYS A 47 27.76 23.60 21.04
C LYS A 47 27.76 24.10 22.48
N GLU A 48 27.20 23.33 23.40
CA GLU A 48 27.23 23.66 24.82
C GLU A 48 28.69 23.60 25.32
N PRO A 49 29.18 24.60 26.10
CA PRO A 49 30.60 24.70 26.46
C PRO A 49 31.23 23.45 27.08
N ASN A 50 30.51 22.73 27.94
CA ASN A 50 31.03 21.52 28.59
C ASN A 50 31.16 20.35 27.61
N ILE A 51 30.30 20.30 26.59
CA ILE A 51 30.38 19.32 25.50
C ILE A 51 31.42 19.74 24.45
N ALA A 52 31.49 21.03 24.11
CA ALA A 52 32.43 21.60 23.14
C ALA A 52 33.90 21.47 23.60
N ALA A 53 34.15 21.57 24.90
CA ALA A 53 35.48 21.41 25.47
C ALA A 53 35.89 19.94 25.71
N ASN A 54 35.03 18.97 25.39
CA ASN A 54 35.26 17.55 25.67
C ASN A 54 35.21 16.71 24.39
N ASP A 55 36.37 16.26 23.92
CA ASP A 55 36.51 15.48 22.68
C ASP A 55 35.71 14.17 22.69
N VAL A 56 35.65 13.47 23.84
CA VAL A 56 34.88 12.23 23.98
C VAL A 56 33.38 12.52 23.83
N ALA A 57 32.92 13.62 24.43
CA ALA A 57 31.52 14.05 24.30
C ALA A 57 31.19 14.48 22.87
N GLN A 58 32.09 15.21 22.19
CA GLN A 58 31.93 15.56 20.77
C GLN A 58 31.83 14.33 19.88
N GLN A 59 32.71 13.34 20.07
CA GLN A 59 32.69 12.10 19.31
C GLN A 59 31.39 11.33 19.54
N ALA A 60 30.93 11.23 20.80
CA ALA A 60 29.67 10.57 21.13
C ALA A 60 28.46 11.26 20.47
N VAL A 61 28.40 12.60 20.53
CA VAL A 61 27.31 13.35 19.88
C VAL A 61 27.38 13.26 18.35
N SER A 62 28.58 13.27 17.76
CA SER A 62 28.78 13.08 16.33
C SER A 62 28.30 11.70 15.87
N GLN A 63 28.67 10.63 16.59
CA GLN A 63 28.20 9.28 16.30
C GLN A 63 26.67 9.19 16.40
N GLN A 64 26.07 9.78 17.44
CA GLN A 64 24.63 9.77 17.62
C GLN A 64 23.90 10.56 16.52
N ASN A 65 24.45 11.70 16.08
CA ASN A 65 23.92 12.46 14.96
C ASN A 65 23.98 11.66 13.65
N ASN A 66 25.06 10.92 13.39
CA ASN A 66 25.18 10.08 12.20
C ASN A 66 24.14 8.95 12.21
N ASN A 67 23.97 8.27 13.35
CA ASN A 67 22.95 7.24 13.51
C ASN A 67 21.54 7.81 13.30
N LEU A 68 21.25 8.98 13.89
CA LEU A 68 19.96 9.65 13.74
C LEU A 68 19.70 10.09 12.30
N GLN A 69 20.72 10.55 11.58
CA GLN A 69 20.59 10.92 10.17
C GLN A 69 20.23 9.70 9.31
N GLN A 70 20.87 8.56 9.54
CA GLN A 70 20.50 7.31 8.86
C GLN A 70 19.04 6.93 9.15
N GLU A 71 18.60 7.06 10.40
CA GLU A 71 17.21 6.77 10.75
C GLU A 71 16.23 7.73 10.07
N ILE A 72 16.54 9.03 10.01
CA ILE A 72 15.74 10.02 9.27
C ILE A 72 15.60 9.63 7.79
N ASP A 73 16.69 9.19 7.16
CA ASP A 73 16.66 8.78 5.76
C ASP A 73 15.91 7.46 5.53
N ASN A 74 15.96 6.53 6.49
CA ASN A 74 15.13 5.33 6.51
C ASN A 74 13.64 5.69 6.61
N LEU A 75 13.26 6.57 7.54
CA LEU A 75 11.87 7.02 7.73
C LEU A 75 11.32 7.74 6.49
N LYS A 76 12.15 8.57 5.83
CA LYS A 76 11.79 9.21 4.56
C LYS A 76 11.54 8.17 3.47
N THR A 77 12.44 7.21 3.33
CA THR A 77 12.32 6.11 2.37
C THR A 77 11.06 5.29 2.64
N GLU A 78 10.76 4.98 3.90
CA GLU A 78 9.54 4.29 4.30
C GLU A 78 8.28 5.08 3.91
N LEU A 79 8.26 6.39 4.17
CA LEU A 79 7.13 7.25 3.82
C LEU A 79 6.89 7.29 2.32
N ASP A 80 7.96 7.41 1.53
CA ASP A 80 7.88 7.41 0.07
C ASP A 80 7.44 6.04 -0.46
N MET A 81 7.93 4.93 0.09
CA MET A 81 7.47 3.59 -0.24
C MET A 81 5.97 3.41 0.05
N ARG A 82 5.49 3.87 1.21
CA ARG A 82 4.07 3.81 1.58
C ARG A 82 3.20 4.60 0.60
N ARG A 83 3.61 5.80 0.22
CA ARG A 83 2.94 6.63 -0.80
C ARG A 83 2.91 5.96 -2.17
N ASN A 84 4.04 5.40 -2.62
CA ASN A 84 4.15 4.70 -3.90
C ASN A 84 3.26 3.44 -3.94
N LEU A 85 3.27 2.64 -2.87
CA LEU A 85 2.40 1.46 -2.74
C LEU A 85 0.92 1.84 -2.70
N ALA A 86 0.58 2.94 -2.01
CA ALA A 86 -0.78 3.47 -1.95
C ALA A 86 -1.26 3.95 -3.32
N SER A 87 -0.42 4.61 -4.11
CA SER A 87 -0.74 5.06 -5.47
C SER A 87 -1.01 3.89 -6.44
N ASN A 88 -0.33 2.76 -6.26
CA ASN A 88 -0.44 1.61 -7.16
C ASN A 88 -1.57 0.64 -6.78
N SER A 89 -1.99 0.59 -5.51
CA SER A 89 -2.89 -0.46 -5.03
C SER A 89 -4.35 -0.36 -5.55
N PRO A 90 -5.04 0.78 -5.52
CA PRO A 90 -6.43 0.87 -5.98
C PRO A 90 -6.54 0.66 -7.49
N THR A 91 -5.65 1.27 -8.27
CA THR A 91 -5.62 1.18 -9.72
C THR A 91 -5.29 -0.23 -10.20
N ALA A 92 -4.32 -0.90 -9.55
CA ALA A 92 -3.98 -2.29 -9.87
C ALA A 92 -5.10 -3.27 -9.48
N ILE A 93 -5.78 -3.06 -8.35
CA ILE A 93 -6.94 -3.88 -7.95
C ILE A 93 -8.09 -3.70 -8.95
N LEU A 94 -8.39 -2.46 -9.35
CA LEU A 94 -9.42 -2.15 -10.35
C LEU A 94 -9.08 -2.72 -11.72
N GLN A 95 -7.83 -2.55 -12.21
CA GLN A 95 -7.37 -3.16 -13.46
C GLN A 95 -7.48 -4.68 -13.41
N ARG A 96 -7.10 -5.32 -12.30
CA ARG A 96 -7.21 -6.77 -12.13
C ARG A 96 -8.67 -7.24 -12.11
N ALA A 97 -9.57 -6.48 -11.50
CA ALA A 97 -10.99 -6.76 -11.54
C ALA A 97 -11.56 -6.61 -12.96
N GLN A 98 -11.14 -5.58 -13.70
CA GLN A 98 -11.51 -5.36 -15.10
C GLN A 98 -11.02 -6.53 -15.99
N ILE A 99 -9.77 -6.94 -15.85
CA ILE A 99 -9.18 -8.08 -16.58
C ILE A 99 -9.93 -9.39 -16.27
N ARG A 100 -10.33 -9.62 -15.01
CA ARG A 100 -11.17 -10.79 -14.65
C ARG A 100 -12.55 -10.71 -15.26
N LYS A 101 -13.19 -9.53 -15.25
CA LYS A 101 -14.51 -9.31 -15.85
C LYS A 101 -14.48 -9.52 -17.37
N ASP A 102 -13.46 -8.98 -18.04
CA ASP A 102 -13.28 -9.12 -19.48
C ASP A 102 -12.87 -10.55 -19.86
N GLY A 103 -12.03 -11.22 -19.06
CA GLY A 103 -11.70 -12.64 -19.23
C GLY A 103 -12.89 -13.57 -18.97
N SER A 104 -13.78 -13.22 -18.05
CA SER A 104 -15.00 -13.98 -17.76
C SER A 104 -16.08 -13.88 -18.86
N LYS A 105 -15.98 -12.92 -19.79
CA LYS A 105 -16.84 -12.88 -20.98
C LYS A 105 -16.46 -13.91 -22.04
N GLY A 106 -15.25 -14.49 -21.99
CA GLY A 106 -14.77 -15.48 -22.95
C GLY A 106 -15.10 -16.94 -22.61
N ILE A 107 -15.52 -17.22 -21.36
CA ILE A 107 -15.96 -18.56 -20.93
C ILE A 107 -17.48 -18.64 -21.04
N PHE A 108 -17.95 -18.86 -22.26
CA PHE A 108 -19.32 -19.32 -22.52
C PHE A 108 -19.42 -20.78 -22.05
N GLN A 109 -19.75 -20.99 -20.77
CA GLN A 109 -20.17 -22.31 -20.26
C GLN A 109 -21.67 -22.48 -20.51
N GLY A 110 -22.05 -22.63 -21.77
CA GLY A 110 -23.39 -23.00 -22.18
C GLY A 110 -23.25 -24.02 -23.28
N ASP A 111 -23.53 -25.29 -22.97
CA ASP A 111 -23.69 -26.32 -24.00
C ASP A 111 -24.77 -25.80 -24.98
N PRO A 112 -24.46 -25.58 -26.28
CA PRO A 112 -25.38 -24.88 -27.18
C PRO A 112 -26.58 -25.73 -27.58
N THR A 113 -26.60 -27.00 -27.20
CA THR A 113 -27.73 -27.90 -27.42
C THR A 113 -28.57 -27.97 -26.14
N PRO A 114 -29.74 -27.30 -26.07
CA PRO A 114 -30.74 -27.71 -25.09
C PRO A 114 -31.08 -29.18 -25.40
N ASP A 115 -31.37 -29.99 -24.38
CA ASP A 115 -31.85 -31.37 -24.51
C ASP A 115 -30.87 -32.54 -24.69
N ARG A 116 -29.56 -32.37 -24.41
CA ARG A 116 -28.66 -33.54 -24.35
C ARG A 116 -29.06 -34.57 -23.30
N LEU A 117 -29.55 -34.12 -22.13
CA LEU A 117 -29.94 -35.02 -21.05
C LEU A 117 -31.21 -35.80 -21.42
N ASP A 118 -32.15 -35.15 -22.09
CA ASP A 118 -33.43 -35.74 -22.53
C ASP A 118 -33.21 -36.74 -23.69
N GLN A 119 -32.23 -36.49 -24.57
CA GLN A 119 -31.82 -37.44 -25.61
C GLN A 119 -31.12 -38.69 -25.05
N LEU A 120 -30.39 -38.55 -23.94
CA LEU A 120 -29.73 -39.69 -23.28
C LEU A 120 -30.69 -40.50 -22.39
N GLN A 121 -31.81 -39.90 -21.97
CA GLN A 121 -32.82 -40.55 -21.13
C GLN A 121 -33.91 -41.29 -21.92
N ASN A 122 -33.88 -41.26 -23.26
CA ASN A 122 -34.91 -41.88 -24.09
C ASN A 122 -34.38 -43.09 -24.91
N PRO A 123 -34.22 -44.28 -24.31
CA PRO A 123 -33.83 -45.48 -25.04
C PRO A 123 -35.07 -46.21 -25.56
N ALA A 124 -35.76 -45.70 -26.58
CA ALA A 124 -36.80 -46.50 -27.25
C ALA A 124 -37.14 -46.01 -28.68
N LYS A 125 -36.58 -46.75 -29.65
CA LYS A 125 -37.06 -47.13 -31.01
C LYS A 125 -35.86 -47.02 -31.96
N GLY A 126 -35.12 -48.09 -32.27
CA GLY A 126 -35.61 -49.43 -32.56
C GLY A 126 -35.83 -49.59 -34.06
N ASN A 127 -34.72 -49.91 -34.73
CA ASN A 127 -34.59 -50.73 -35.95
C ASN A 127 -34.96 -50.20 -37.35
N ALA A 128 -34.00 -50.45 -38.24
CA ALA A 128 -34.09 -50.50 -39.71
C ALA A 128 -35.16 -51.50 -40.21
N PRO A 129 -35.57 -51.47 -41.48
CA PRO A 129 -34.71 -51.77 -42.63
C PRO A 129 -34.44 -50.61 -43.60
#